data_AF-A0A9D2NN23-F1
#
_entry.id   AF-A0A9D2NN23-F1
#
_cell.length_a   1.000
_cell.length_b   1.000
_cell.length_c   1.000
_cell.angle_alpha   90.00
_cell.angle_beta   90.00
_cell.angle_gamma   90.00
#
_symmetry.space_group_name_H-M   'P 1'
#
loop_
_entity.id
_entity.type
_entity.pdbx_description
1 polymer ?
#
loop_
_entity_poly.entity_id
_entity_poly.type
_entity_poly.pdbx_seq_one_letter_code
_entity_poly.pdbx_strand_id
1 'polypeptide(L)'
;MGGIAGQFDGKIMEDCVVSGSIEGTSVHPMGVRAGEITGWQGGGTIRRVVTKVNITAPASVGNGGIIGGPQSGSAVVESAVSLSTGANANRISGWDVLGMSSSAYELETSDSHSSMNDTNADRIFAVTEEQAKEKTFYTETLGWSEDVWSFDSLSADGVPVLKKL
;
A
#
# COMPACT_ATOMS: atom_id res chain seq x y z
N MET A 1 -11.20 4.72 6.58
CA MET A 1 -11.17 3.31 7.04
C MET A 1 -9.81 2.73 6.71
N GLY A 2 -9.26 1.87 7.55
CA GLY A 2 -8.11 1.08 7.15
C GLY A 2 -8.00 -0.26 7.84
N GLY A 3 -7.28 -1.18 7.21
CA GLY A 3 -7.15 -2.57 7.65
C GLY A 3 -6.37 -2.72 8.94
N ILE A 4 -5.39 -1.84 9.17
CA ILE A 4 -4.69 -1.73 10.47
C ILE A 4 -5.28 -0.60 11.31
N ALA A 5 -5.39 0.61 10.74
CA ALA A 5 -5.86 1.78 11.47
C ALA A 5 -6.80 2.66 10.65
N GLY A 6 -7.91 3.11 11.26
CA GLY A 6 -8.78 4.12 10.66
C GLY A 6 -8.05 5.45 10.41
N GLN A 7 -7.24 5.86 11.38
CA GLN A 7 -6.36 7.03 11.35
C GLN A 7 -5.02 6.69 12.02
N PHE A 8 -3.93 7.15 11.43
CA PHE A 8 -2.57 7.00 11.93
C PHE A 8 -1.89 8.37 12.07
N ASP A 9 -1.69 8.80 13.31
CA ASP A 9 -0.93 10.01 13.68
C ASP A 9 0.39 9.66 14.41
N GLY A 10 0.82 8.41 14.27
CA GLY A 10 2.01 7.88 14.93
C GLY A 10 3.31 8.26 14.22
N LYS A 11 4.43 7.72 14.74
CA LYS A 11 5.76 7.92 14.15
C LYS A 11 6.10 6.88 13.09
N ILE A 12 5.86 5.61 13.38
CA ILE A 12 6.21 4.47 12.52
C ILE A 12 5.07 3.46 12.54
N MET A 13 4.66 3.02 11.36
CA MET A 13 3.84 1.83 11.14
C MET A 13 4.64 0.90 10.24
N GLU A 14 5.03 -0.25 10.76
CA GLU A 14 5.97 -1.12 10.06
C GLU A 14 5.64 -2.59 10.21
N ASP A 15 6.19 -3.37 9.28
CA ASP A 15 6.10 -4.83 9.28
C ASP A 15 4.64 -5.32 9.31
N CYS A 16 3.85 -4.86 8.33
CA CYS A 16 2.41 -5.14 8.25
C CYS A 16 2.04 -5.89 6.97
N VAL A 17 1.10 -6.82 7.09
CA VAL A 17 0.45 -7.52 5.98
C VAL A 17 -1.04 -7.28 6.07
N VAL A 18 -1.66 -6.85 4.97
CA VAL A 18 -3.12 -6.73 4.89
C VAL A 18 -3.60 -7.40 3.60
N SER A 19 -4.52 -8.35 3.74
CA SER A 19 -5.17 -8.99 2.59
C SER A 19 -6.68 -9.13 2.81
N GLY A 20 -7.44 -9.24 1.73
CA GLY A 20 -8.90 -9.42 1.79
C GLY A 20 -9.67 -8.41 0.93
N SER A 21 -10.69 -7.77 1.51
CA SER A 21 -11.48 -6.73 0.85
C SER A 21 -11.79 -5.57 1.79
N ILE A 22 -11.94 -4.38 1.23
CA ILE A 22 -12.44 -3.19 1.94
C ILE A 22 -13.51 -2.52 1.08
N GLU A 23 -14.64 -2.17 1.69
CA GLU A 23 -15.76 -1.53 1.00
C GLU A 23 -16.16 -0.24 1.71
N GLY A 24 -16.12 0.87 0.97
CA GLY A 24 -16.75 2.11 1.38
C GLY A 24 -17.99 2.39 0.56
N THR A 25 -19.07 2.80 1.22
CA THR A 25 -20.38 3.01 0.60
C THR A 25 -20.80 4.48 0.56
N SER A 26 -20.06 5.36 1.23
CA SER A 26 -20.42 6.78 1.38
C SER A 26 -19.89 7.64 0.23
N VAL A 27 -20.71 8.55 -0.28
CA VAL A 27 -20.27 9.56 -1.25
C VAL A 27 -19.91 10.84 -0.48
N HIS A 28 -18.64 11.25 -0.57
CA HIS A 28 -18.13 12.45 0.08
C HIS A 28 -17.05 13.10 -0.81
N PRO A 29 -16.89 14.44 -0.79
CA PRO A 29 -15.89 15.12 -1.62
C PRO A 29 -14.44 14.69 -1.36
N MET A 30 -14.16 14.19 -0.16
CA MET A 30 -12.85 13.63 0.22
C MET A 30 -12.80 12.10 0.05
N GLY A 31 -13.76 11.50 -0.64
CA GLY A 31 -13.85 10.04 -0.73
C GLY A 31 -14.22 9.36 0.59
N VAL A 32 -14.16 8.03 0.57
CA VAL A 32 -14.38 7.19 1.77
C VAL A 32 -13.11 7.03 2.62
N ARG A 33 -11.97 7.52 2.14
CA ARG A 33 -10.67 7.38 2.82
C ARG A 33 -10.36 5.92 3.09
N ALA A 34 -10.50 5.06 2.09
CA ALA A 34 -10.19 3.63 2.19
C ALA A 34 -8.70 3.42 1.89
N GLY A 35 -7.91 3.07 2.91
CA GLY A 35 -6.52 2.68 2.75
C GLY A 35 -6.20 1.45 3.55
N GLU A 36 -5.50 0.50 2.94
CA GLU A 36 -5.41 -0.86 3.49
C GLU A 36 -4.56 -0.90 4.76
N ILE A 37 -3.50 -0.10 4.81
CA ILE A 37 -2.78 0.15 6.06
C ILE A 37 -3.53 1.19 6.89
N THR A 38 -3.77 2.38 6.33
CA THR A 38 -4.54 3.41 7.01
C THR A 38 -5.45 4.22 6.11
N GLY A 39 -6.63 4.56 6.61
CA GLY A 39 -7.54 5.45 5.91
C GLY A 39 -7.10 6.91 5.92
N TRP A 40 -6.58 7.36 7.07
CA TRP A 40 -6.13 8.73 7.28
C TRP A 40 -4.70 8.75 7.81
N GLN A 41 -3.75 9.31 7.07
CA GLN A 41 -2.38 9.51 7.54
C GLN A 41 -2.17 10.95 8.03
N GLY A 42 -2.03 11.15 9.33
CA GLY A 42 -1.68 12.44 9.93
C GLY A 42 -0.17 12.72 9.99
N GLY A 43 0.67 11.71 9.77
CA GLY A 43 2.12 11.83 9.73
C GLY A 43 2.86 10.49 9.79
N GLY A 44 4.16 10.55 10.07
CA GLY A 44 5.01 9.38 10.28
C GLY A 44 5.37 8.62 9.01
N THR A 45 6.10 7.52 9.18
CA THR A 45 6.56 6.63 8.12
C THR A 45 5.78 5.32 8.14
N ILE A 46 5.24 4.93 6.99
CA ILE A 46 4.73 3.58 6.74
C ILE A 46 5.81 2.82 5.99
N ARG A 47 6.32 1.71 6.54
CA ARG A 47 7.42 0.97 5.89
C ARG A 47 7.37 -0.53 6.03
N ARG A 48 7.95 -1.26 5.09
CA ARG A 48 7.93 -2.74 5.09
C ARG A 48 6.51 -3.26 5.24
N VAL A 49 5.65 -2.82 4.32
CA VAL A 49 4.26 -3.23 4.28
C VAL A 49 3.95 -3.86 2.93
N VAL A 50 3.13 -4.92 2.96
CA VAL A 50 2.55 -5.53 1.77
C VAL A 50 1.05 -5.55 1.92
N THR A 51 0.35 -5.16 0.86
CA THR A 51 -1.09 -5.19 0.83
C THR A 51 -1.60 -5.91 -0.41
N LYS A 52 -2.71 -6.65 -0.27
CA LYS A 52 -3.36 -7.42 -1.35
C LYS A 52 -4.86 -7.49 -1.08
N VAL A 53 -5.54 -6.39 -1.35
CA VAL A 53 -6.96 -6.19 -1.02
C VAL A 53 -7.72 -5.78 -2.27
N ASN A 54 -8.99 -6.21 -2.36
CA ASN A 54 -9.93 -5.65 -3.31
C ASN A 54 -10.65 -4.44 -2.71
N ILE A 55 -10.41 -3.24 -3.23
CA ILE A 55 -11.00 -1.97 -2.80
C ILE A 55 -12.27 -1.69 -3.60
N THR A 56 -13.40 -1.56 -2.90
CA THR A 56 -14.66 -1.10 -3.48
C THR A 56 -15.04 0.26 -2.91
N ALA A 57 -15.24 1.25 -3.78
CA ALA A 57 -15.64 2.60 -3.41
C ALA A 57 -16.52 3.22 -4.50
N PRO A 58 -17.39 4.20 -4.17
CA PRO A 58 -18.31 4.79 -5.13
C PRO A 58 -17.64 5.77 -6.12
N ALA A 59 -16.43 6.25 -5.81
CA ALA A 59 -15.68 7.20 -6.64
C ALA A 59 -14.18 7.06 -6.44
N SER A 60 -13.38 7.39 -7.45
CA SER A 60 -11.91 7.36 -7.47
C SER A 60 -11.24 8.50 -6.69
N VAL A 61 -11.82 8.88 -5.55
CA VAL A 61 -11.28 9.93 -4.68
C VAL A 61 -10.99 9.33 -3.32
N GLY A 62 -9.77 9.58 -2.82
CA GLY A 62 -9.38 9.25 -1.46
C GLY A 62 -9.35 7.78 -1.11
N ASN A 63 -9.04 6.90 -2.07
CA ASN A 63 -8.85 5.48 -1.82
C ASN A 63 -7.51 5.07 -2.40
N GLY A 64 -6.72 4.34 -1.61
CA GLY A 64 -5.37 3.93 -1.99
C GLY A 64 -5.00 2.56 -1.47
N GLY A 65 -4.16 1.83 -2.20
CA GLY A 65 -3.71 0.50 -1.81
C GLY A 65 -2.92 0.44 -0.51
N ILE A 66 -2.40 1.56 -0.01
CA ILE A 66 -1.74 1.64 1.31
C ILE A 66 -2.43 2.70 2.17
N ILE A 67 -2.62 3.90 1.61
CA ILE A 67 -3.17 5.07 2.31
C ILE A 67 -4.43 5.56 1.62
N GLY A 68 -5.52 5.74 2.37
CA GLY A 68 -6.76 6.34 1.85
C GLY A 68 -6.49 7.79 1.50
N GLY A 69 -6.07 8.58 2.49
CA GLY A 69 -5.31 9.80 2.24
C GLY A 69 -4.85 10.58 3.45
N PRO A 70 -3.96 11.55 3.25
CA PRO A 70 -3.38 12.30 4.35
C PRO A 70 -4.29 13.41 4.87
N GLN A 71 -3.94 13.92 6.05
CA GLN A 71 -4.46 15.17 6.62
C GLN A 71 -3.98 16.39 5.85
N SER A 72 -2.68 16.41 5.56
CA SER A 72 -1.93 17.45 4.90
C SER A 72 -0.50 16.93 4.70
N GLY A 73 0.16 17.30 3.61
CA GLY A 73 1.58 17.04 3.43
C GLY A 73 1.93 15.73 2.74
N SER A 74 3.24 15.55 2.54
CA SER A 74 3.84 14.43 1.84
C SER A 74 3.81 13.18 2.70
N ALA A 75 3.07 12.16 2.27
CA ALA A 75 3.13 10.84 2.84
C ALA A 75 4.53 10.24 2.65
N VAL A 76 4.97 9.48 3.65
CA VAL A 76 6.23 8.73 3.60
C VAL A 76 5.90 7.25 3.61
N VAL A 77 6.00 6.63 2.43
CA VAL A 77 5.87 5.18 2.23
C VAL A 77 7.22 4.65 1.77
N GLU A 78 7.77 3.69 2.51
CA GLU A 78 9.11 3.17 2.24
C GLU A 78 9.16 1.64 2.19
N SER A 79 9.91 1.08 1.24
CA SER A 79 10.12 -0.38 1.19
C SER A 79 8.77 -1.13 1.28
N ALA A 80 7.83 -0.74 0.41
CA ALA A 80 6.44 -1.18 0.50
C ALA A 80 5.91 -1.61 -0.86
N VAL A 81 4.91 -2.48 -0.86
CA VAL A 81 4.26 -2.93 -2.08
C VAL A 81 2.74 -3.01 -1.90
N SER A 82 2.01 -2.49 -2.87
CA SER A 82 0.57 -2.69 -3.00
C SER A 82 0.30 -3.60 -4.20
N LEU A 83 -0.29 -4.76 -3.90
CA LEU A 83 -0.76 -5.77 -4.86
C LEU A 83 -2.28 -5.70 -5.04
N SER A 84 -2.85 -4.56 -4.68
CA SER A 84 -4.29 -4.38 -4.53
C SER A 84 -4.97 -3.89 -5.79
N THR A 85 -6.27 -4.14 -5.86
CA THR A 85 -7.12 -3.85 -7.01
C THR A 85 -8.32 -3.00 -6.59
N GLY A 86 -8.94 -2.33 -7.55
CA GLY A 86 -10.15 -1.54 -7.37
C GLY A 86 -10.18 -0.37 -8.35
N ALA A 87 -11.11 -0.42 -9.32
CA ALA A 87 -11.28 0.61 -10.34
C ALA A 87 -11.49 2.05 -9.79
N ASN A 88 -11.97 2.19 -8.56
CA ASN A 88 -12.19 3.48 -7.88
C ASN A 88 -11.14 3.76 -6.78
N ALA A 89 -9.92 3.25 -6.96
CA ALA A 89 -8.80 3.48 -6.07
C ALA A 89 -7.53 3.84 -6.84
N ASN A 90 -6.55 4.34 -6.09
CA ASN A 90 -5.18 4.51 -6.55
C ASN A 90 -4.32 3.38 -6.00
N ARG A 91 -3.25 3.02 -6.70
CA ARG A 91 -2.46 1.84 -6.33
C ARG A 91 -1.73 1.99 -4.99
N ILE A 92 -1.31 3.20 -4.59
CA ILE A 92 -0.62 3.43 -3.29
C ILE A 92 -1.41 4.38 -2.40
N SER A 93 -1.68 5.60 -2.87
CA SER A 93 -2.30 6.65 -2.06
C SER A 93 -3.47 7.27 -2.81
N GLY A 94 -4.60 7.49 -2.13
CA GLY A 94 -5.79 8.10 -2.73
C GLY A 94 -5.65 9.56 -3.19
N TRP A 95 -4.49 10.16 -2.96
CA TRP A 95 -4.07 11.46 -3.47
C TRP A 95 -2.58 11.46 -3.85
N ASP A 96 -2.19 12.36 -4.77
CA ASP A 96 -0.81 12.58 -5.17
C ASP A 96 -0.03 13.34 -4.08
N VAL A 97 0.46 12.56 -3.11
CA VAL A 97 1.16 13.07 -1.91
C VAL A 97 2.43 12.27 -1.61
N LEU A 98 2.93 11.49 -2.55
CA LEU A 98 4.06 10.57 -2.35
C LEU A 98 5.43 11.24 -2.57
N GLY A 99 5.48 12.58 -2.47
CA GLY A 99 6.69 13.37 -2.74
C GLY A 99 7.85 13.12 -1.78
N MET A 100 7.67 12.36 -0.70
CA MET A 100 8.73 11.94 0.23
C MET A 100 8.89 10.42 0.34
N SER A 101 8.06 9.65 -0.38
CA SER A 101 8.15 8.19 -0.40
C SER A 101 9.43 7.73 -1.10
N SER A 102 9.88 6.52 -0.81
CA SER A 102 11.04 5.91 -1.46
C SER A 102 10.90 4.40 -1.53
N SER A 103 11.13 3.79 -2.69
CA SER A 103 11.02 2.33 -2.86
C SER A 103 9.62 1.82 -2.50
N ALA A 104 8.60 2.45 -3.09
CA ALA A 104 7.23 1.95 -3.02
C ALA A 104 6.83 1.35 -4.38
N TYR A 105 6.20 0.18 -4.34
CA TYR A 105 5.90 -0.61 -5.51
C TYR A 105 4.39 -0.75 -5.70
N GLU A 106 3.94 -0.69 -6.93
CA GLU A 106 2.55 -0.87 -7.33
C GLU A 106 2.41 -1.97 -8.36
N LEU A 107 1.41 -2.83 -8.19
CA LEU A 107 1.12 -3.91 -9.13
C LEU A 107 0.73 -3.34 -10.50
N GLU A 108 1.48 -3.73 -11.53
CA GLU A 108 1.30 -3.19 -12.88
C GLU A 108 -0.06 -3.53 -13.48
N THR A 109 -0.57 -4.73 -13.19
CA THR A 109 -1.84 -5.28 -13.70
C THR A 109 -3.06 -4.82 -12.91
N SER A 110 -2.87 -4.04 -11.84
CA SER A 110 -3.98 -3.49 -11.05
C SER A 110 -4.87 -2.57 -11.90
N ASP A 111 -6.19 -2.75 -11.78
CA ASP A 111 -7.22 -1.90 -12.38
C ASP A 111 -7.39 -0.56 -11.63
N SER A 112 -6.70 -0.37 -10.50
CA SER A 112 -6.57 0.92 -9.84
C SER A 112 -5.68 1.88 -10.63
N HIS A 113 -5.90 3.18 -10.42
CA HIS A 113 -5.10 4.23 -11.02
C HIS A 113 -3.66 4.21 -10.49
N SER A 114 -2.69 4.26 -11.40
CA SER A 114 -1.27 4.35 -11.03
C SER A 114 -1.02 5.59 -10.17
N SER A 115 -0.25 5.40 -9.09
CA SER A 115 0.26 6.49 -8.26
C SER A 115 1.60 7.03 -8.78
N MET A 116 2.17 6.39 -9.80
CA MET A 116 3.38 6.85 -10.50
C MET A 116 3.06 8.03 -11.42
N ASN A 117 3.93 9.04 -11.44
CA ASN A 117 3.88 10.19 -12.33
C ASN A 117 5.29 10.74 -12.59
N ASP A 118 5.40 11.74 -13.47
CA ASP A 118 6.68 12.32 -13.90
C ASP A 118 7.55 12.86 -12.74
N THR A 119 6.95 13.22 -11.61
CA THR A 119 7.67 13.80 -10.45
C THR A 119 8.14 12.75 -9.44
N ASN A 120 7.67 11.51 -9.55
CA ASN A 120 7.94 10.43 -8.59
C ASN A 120 8.39 9.11 -9.26
N ALA A 121 8.73 9.14 -10.56
CA ALA A 121 9.18 7.96 -11.31
C ALA A 121 10.50 7.34 -10.79
N ASP A 122 11.24 8.07 -9.94
CA ASP A 122 12.48 7.63 -9.28
C ASP A 122 12.25 6.94 -7.93
N ARG A 123 11.01 6.88 -7.44
CA ARG A 123 10.68 6.41 -6.09
C ARG A 123 9.46 5.49 -6.02
N ILE A 124 8.56 5.61 -6.99
CA ILE A 124 7.41 4.72 -7.19
C ILE A 124 7.72 3.83 -8.39
N PHE A 125 7.58 2.52 -8.23
CA PHE A 125 7.97 1.55 -9.24
C PHE A 125 6.84 0.57 -9.52
N ALA A 126 6.78 0.06 -10.75
CA ALA A 126 5.88 -1.05 -11.08
C ALA A 126 6.50 -2.37 -10.63
N VAL A 127 5.65 -3.33 -10.25
CA VAL A 127 6.02 -4.73 -10.02
C VAL A 127 5.05 -5.65 -10.76
N THR A 128 5.55 -6.72 -11.36
CA THR A 128 4.71 -7.75 -11.98
C THR A 128 4.20 -8.76 -10.94
N GLU A 129 3.16 -9.53 -11.28
CA GLU A 129 2.68 -10.60 -10.39
C GLU A 129 3.74 -11.68 -10.14
N GLU A 130 4.55 -12.00 -11.15
CA GLU A 130 5.65 -12.95 -11.05
C GLU A 130 6.73 -12.42 -10.09
N GLN A 131 7.17 -11.17 -10.29
CA GLN A 131 8.15 -10.54 -9.41
C GLN A 131 7.68 -10.48 -7.95
N ALA A 132 6.40 -10.15 -7.73
CA ALA A 132 5.81 -10.09 -6.40
C ALA A 132 5.70 -11.47 -5.70
N LYS A 133 5.92 -12.58 -6.42
CA LYS A 133 5.98 -13.94 -5.86
C LYS A 133 7.42 -14.41 -5.62
N GLU A 134 8.42 -13.65 -6.06
CA GLU A 134 9.83 -13.97 -5.86
C GLU A 134 10.31 -13.47 -4.50
N LYS A 135 10.95 -14.35 -3.72
CA LYS A 135 11.55 -13.96 -2.42
C LYS A 135 12.56 -12.82 -2.58
N THR A 136 13.34 -12.82 -3.66
CA THR A 136 14.37 -11.81 -3.94
C THR A 136 13.80 -10.40 -4.09
N PHE A 137 12.56 -10.25 -4.55
CA PHE A 137 11.89 -8.95 -4.56
C PHE A 137 11.78 -8.38 -3.15
N TYR A 138 11.42 -9.19 -2.16
CA TYR A 138 11.30 -8.71 -0.78
C TYR A 138 12.65 -8.56 -0.09
N THR A 139 13.59 -9.49 -0.28
CA THR A 139 14.85 -9.49 0.46
C THR A 139 15.92 -8.59 -0.15
N GLU A 140 16.05 -8.56 -1.48
CA GLU A 140 17.10 -7.81 -2.17
C GLU A 140 16.60 -6.44 -2.64
N THR A 141 15.39 -6.35 -3.20
CA THR A 141 14.83 -5.09 -3.69
C THR A 141 14.24 -4.25 -2.56
N LEU A 142 13.40 -4.85 -1.71
CA LEU A 142 12.79 -4.14 -0.58
C LEU A 142 13.66 -4.18 0.69
N GLY A 143 14.63 -5.09 0.81
CA GLY A 143 15.52 -5.16 1.97
C GLY A 143 14.87 -5.73 3.23
N TRP A 144 13.82 -6.55 3.10
CA TRP A 144 13.11 -7.11 4.25
C TRP A 144 13.92 -8.24 4.89
N SER A 145 14.02 -8.22 6.22
CA SER A 145 14.78 -9.24 6.96
C SER A 145 14.00 -10.54 7.07
N GLU A 146 14.69 -11.64 6.77
CA GLU A 146 14.21 -12.99 7.07
C GLU A 146 14.06 -13.26 8.56
N ASP A 147 14.63 -12.45 9.46
CA ASP A 147 14.40 -12.62 10.91
C ASP A 147 12.97 -12.25 11.31
N VAL A 148 12.33 -11.36 10.55
CA VAL A 148 10.96 -10.87 10.80
C VAL A 148 9.95 -11.57 9.90
N TRP A 149 10.34 -11.84 8.66
CA TRP A 149 9.44 -12.28 7.60
C TRP A 149 9.67 -13.75 7.19
N SER A 150 8.59 -14.48 6.95
CA SER A 150 8.59 -15.74 6.21
C SER A 150 8.05 -15.50 4.81
N PHE A 151 8.76 -16.06 3.83
CA PHE A 151 8.45 -15.97 2.40
C PHE A 151 7.88 -17.28 1.84
N ASP A 152 7.61 -18.26 2.71
CA ASP A 152 7.15 -19.59 2.30
C ASP A 152 5.73 -19.57 1.70
N SER A 153 4.93 -18.56 2.05
CA SER A 153 3.56 -18.35 1.56
C SER A 153 3.48 -17.69 0.18
N LEU A 154 4.58 -17.21 -0.40
CA LEU A 154 4.55 -16.47 -1.66
C LEU A 154 3.97 -17.28 -2.82
N SER A 155 4.26 -18.58 -2.88
CA SER A 155 3.75 -19.47 -3.94
C SER A 155 2.26 -19.79 -3.80
N ALA A 156 1.72 -19.78 -2.58
CA ALA A 156 0.34 -20.15 -2.30
C ALA A 156 -0.59 -18.93 -2.25
N ASP A 157 -0.23 -17.92 -1.44
CA ASP A 157 -1.08 -16.77 -1.12
C ASP A 157 -0.65 -15.51 -1.89
N GLY A 158 0.54 -15.52 -2.49
CA GLY A 158 1.10 -14.40 -3.23
C GLY A 158 1.49 -13.20 -2.37
N VAL A 159 1.59 -13.38 -1.05
CA VAL A 159 2.11 -12.38 -0.09
C VAL A 159 2.94 -13.09 0.99
N PRO A 160 4.01 -12.46 1.51
CA PRO A 160 4.74 -12.98 2.66
C PRO A 160 3.95 -12.81 3.96
N VAL A 161 4.40 -13.47 5.01
CA VAL A 161 3.79 -13.37 6.35
C VAL A 161 4.84 -13.07 7.42
N LEU A 162 4.42 -12.49 8.53
CA LEU A 162 5.28 -12.33 9.69
C LEU A 162 5.57 -13.68 10.34
N LYS A 163 6.82 -13.88 10.79
CA LYS A 163 7.16 -15.02 11.64
C LYS A 163 6.41 -14.93 12.96
N LYS A 164 5.84 -16.05 13.40
CA LYS A 164 5.32 -16.17 14.76
C LYS A 164 6.49 -16.11 15.73
N LEU A 165 6.40 -15.24 16.74
CA LEU A 165 7.30 -15.22 17.89
C LEU A 165 7.21 -16.53 18.69
#